data_AF-A0A7V9FT33-F1
#
_entry.id   AF-A0A7V9FT33-F1
#
_cell.length_a   1.000
_cell.length_b   1.000
_cell.length_c   1.000
_cell.angle_alpha   90.00
_cell.angle_beta   90.00
_cell.angle_gamma   90.00
#
_symmetry.space_group_name_H-M   'P 1'
#
loop_
_entity.id
_entity.type
_entity.pdbx_description
1 polymer ?
#
loop_
_entity_poly.entity_id
_entity_poly.type
_entity_poly.pdbx_seq_one_letter_code
_entity_poly.pdbx_strand_id
1 'polypeptide(L)'
;MIPRHPRRPVTDSRWRFDGEIAAFGTTSGHRVVVGRWPVSPFGPVSDVMIETPDGMRLLIAPSDEVARFVASTYRFDSVEVAPVEVIRRPERVAVVAGPLRADLIVGPRSWLGLFLRTVPRPVAVAPAWAALVDPLVRAVLPGVRTRGSAGAGRREWYGAWDHHPLVSVSASWQGADLGA
;
A
#
# COMPACT_ATOMS: atom_id res chain seq x y z
N MET A 1 -13.49 -16.90 -49.04
CA MET A 1 -13.89 -17.46 -47.73
C MET A 1 -12.72 -17.23 -46.76
N ILE A 2 -12.77 -16.18 -45.94
CA ILE A 2 -11.65 -15.80 -45.06
C ILE A 2 -11.86 -16.51 -43.70
N PRO A 3 -10.89 -17.27 -43.16
CA PRO A 3 -11.06 -17.91 -41.87
C PRO A 3 -11.03 -16.84 -40.77
N ARG A 4 -12.16 -16.68 -40.08
CA ARG A 4 -12.24 -15.89 -38.84
C ARG A 4 -11.42 -16.61 -37.78
N HIS A 5 -10.26 -16.05 -37.41
CA HIS A 5 -9.60 -16.43 -36.18
C HIS A 5 -10.55 -16.17 -35.00
N PRO A 6 -10.76 -17.13 -34.08
CA PRO A 6 -11.45 -16.82 -32.84
C PRO A 6 -10.62 -15.78 -32.07
N ARG A 7 -11.22 -14.62 -31.81
CA ARG A 7 -10.67 -13.64 -30.86
C ARG A 7 -10.50 -14.37 -29.53
N ARG A 8 -9.25 -14.58 -29.10
CA ARG A 8 -8.96 -15.03 -27.73
C ARG A 8 -9.69 -14.09 -26.78
N PRO A 9 -10.44 -14.59 -25.77
CA PRO A 9 -10.96 -13.73 -24.72
C PRO A 9 -9.78 -12.98 -24.10
N VAL A 10 -9.93 -11.66 -23.93
CA VAL A 10 -8.96 -10.82 -23.24
C VAL A 10 -8.74 -11.45 -21.88
N THR A 11 -7.57 -12.06 -21.69
CA THR A 11 -7.17 -12.66 -20.43
C THR A 11 -7.23 -11.61 -19.35
N ASP A 12 -8.01 -11.90 -18.32
CA ASP A 12 -8.04 -11.29 -16.98
C ASP A 12 -6.66 -10.72 -16.63
N SER A 13 -6.45 -9.43 -16.89
CA SER A 13 -5.14 -8.82 -16.76
C SER A 13 -4.87 -8.70 -15.27
N ARG A 14 -4.00 -9.56 -14.74
CA ARG A 14 -3.62 -9.54 -13.33
C ARG A 14 -2.66 -8.38 -13.08
N TRP A 15 -3.08 -7.43 -12.26
CA TRP A 15 -2.25 -6.34 -11.79
C TRP A 15 -1.42 -6.82 -10.60
N ARG A 16 -0.12 -6.53 -10.60
CA ARG A 16 0.78 -6.88 -9.49
C ARG A 16 1.57 -5.66 -9.07
N PHE A 17 1.42 -5.31 -7.80
CA PHE A 17 2.24 -4.33 -7.11
C PHE A 17 3.15 -5.11 -6.16
N ASP A 18 4.46 -4.90 -6.26
CA ASP A 18 5.47 -5.50 -5.38
C ASP A 18 6.29 -4.37 -4.75
N GLY A 19 6.24 -4.30 -3.42
CA GLY A 19 6.71 -3.14 -2.69
C GLY A 19 6.43 -3.23 -1.20
N GLU A 20 6.40 -2.07 -0.56
CA GLU A 20 6.27 -1.93 0.89
C GLU A 20 5.20 -0.88 1.22
N ILE A 21 4.48 -1.12 2.31
CA ILE A 21 3.54 -0.17 2.89
C ILE A 21 4.04 0.18 4.29
N ALA A 22 4.06 1.47 4.62
CA ALA A 22 4.21 1.95 5.98
C ALA A 22 2.91 2.63 6.41
N ALA A 23 2.48 2.40 7.65
CA ALA A 23 1.31 3.05 8.23
C ALA A 23 1.62 3.52 9.64
N PHE A 24 1.21 4.74 9.97
CA PHE A 24 1.41 5.34 11.30
C PHE A 24 0.29 6.30 11.65
N GLY A 25 0.07 6.49 12.95
CA GLY A 25 -0.74 7.58 13.49
C GLY A 25 0.16 8.61 14.15
N THR A 26 -0.34 9.82 14.31
CA THR A 26 0.36 10.92 14.98
C THR A 26 -0.45 11.41 16.17
N THR A 27 0.19 12.14 17.09
CA THR A 27 -0.48 12.68 18.28
C THR A 27 -1.45 13.83 17.97
N SER A 28 -1.30 14.50 16.83
CA SER A 28 -2.31 15.41 16.28
C SER A 28 -3.57 14.71 15.76
N GLY A 29 -3.58 13.37 15.71
CA GLY A 29 -4.73 12.58 15.28
C GLY A 29 -4.73 12.22 13.78
N HIS A 30 -3.70 12.61 13.03
CA HIS A 30 -3.57 12.21 11.62
C HIS A 30 -3.17 10.74 11.53
N ARG A 31 -3.68 10.04 10.52
CA ARG A 31 -3.27 8.67 10.19
C ARG A 31 -2.77 8.67 8.76
N VAL A 32 -1.56 8.16 8.55
CA VAL A 32 -0.90 8.20 7.25
C VAL A 32 -0.57 6.78 6.81
N VAL A 33 -0.84 6.49 5.55
CA VAL A 33 -0.43 5.26 4.87
C VAL A 33 0.41 5.65 3.67
N VAL A 34 1.62 5.11 3.58
CA VAL A 34 2.58 5.35 2.50
C VAL A 34 2.77 4.05 1.75
N GLY A 35 2.38 4.02 0.48
CA GLY A 35 2.67 2.95 -0.46
C GLY A 35 3.92 3.27 -1.27
N ARG A 36 4.88 2.34 -1.30
CA ARG A 36 6.04 2.41 -2.20
C ARG A 36 6.12 1.14 -3.04
N TRP A 37 6.02 1.31 -4.36
CA TRP A 37 5.89 0.23 -5.32
C TRP A 37 6.99 0.29 -6.37
N PRO A 38 8.20 -0.25 -6.10
CA PRO A 38 9.27 -0.30 -7.09
C PRO A 38 8.90 -1.08 -8.35
N VAL A 39 7.98 -2.04 -8.24
CA VAL A 39 7.46 -2.81 -9.37
C VAL A 39 5.94 -2.69 -9.37
N SER A 40 5.39 -2.08 -10.43
CA SER A 40 3.95 -1.98 -10.67
C SER A 40 3.64 -1.87 -12.17
N PRO A 41 2.37 -2.00 -12.58
CA PRO A 41 1.95 -1.79 -13.96
C PRO A 41 2.18 -0.35 -14.48
N PHE A 42 2.37 0.62 -13.57
CA PHE A 42 2.66 2.01 -13.90
C PHE A 42 4.17 2.34 -13.88
N GLY A 43 5.04 1.32 -13.73
CA GLY A 43 6.43 1.52 -13.37
C GLY A 43 6.61 1.79 -11.87
N PRO A 44 7.80 2.21 -11.42
CA PRO A 44 8.04 2.55 -10.02
C PRO A 44 7.18 3.75 -9.60
N VAL A 45 6.31 3.58 -8.61
CA VAL A 45 5.42 4.64 -8.11
C VAL A 45 5.34 4.61 -6.59
N SER A 46 4.87 5.70 -6.00
CA SER A 46 4.51 5.79 -4.59
C SER A 46 3.25 6.62 -4.44
N ASP A 47 2.46 6.32 -3.42
CA ASP A 47 1.20 6.99 -3.11
C ASP A 47 1.07 7.17 -1.60
N VAL A 48 0.28 8.16 -1.19
CA VAL A 48 0.04 8.44 0.22
C VAL A 48 -1.45 8.64 0.47
N MET A 49 -1.98 7.96 1.47
CA MET A 49 -3.28 8.28 2.06
C MET A 49 -3.07 8.99 3.40
N ILE A 50 -3.86 10.03 3.65
CA ILE A 50 -3.89 10.75 4.92
C ILE A 50 -5.35 10.82 5.37
N GLU A 51 -5.62 10.33 6.58
CA GLU A 51 -6.85 10.58 7.31
C GLU A 51 -6.57 11.69 8.32
N THR A 52 -7.30 12.80 8.20
CA THR A 52 -7.22 13.92 9.14
C THR A 52 -7.98 13.60 10.43
N PRO A 53 -7.81 14.37 11.52
CA PRO A 53 -8.45 14.09 12.81
C PRO A 53 -9.99 14.16 12.78
N ASP A 54 -10.56 14.91 11.84
CA ASP A 54 -12.00 14.99 11.56
C ASP A 54 -12.50 13.85 10.66
N GLY A 55 -11.61 12.94 10.24
CA GLY A 55 -11.92 11.72 9.50
C GLY A 55 -11.91 11.85 7.97
N MET A 56 -11.54 13.01 7.42
CA MET A 56 -11.42 13.20 5.97
C MET A 56 -10.24 12.39 5.43
N ARG A 57 -10.47 11.62 4.36
CA ARG A 57 -9.46 10.83 3.68
C ARG A 57 -9.02 11.49 2.38
N LEU A 58 -7.76 11.89 2.34
CA LEU A 58 -7.09 12.41 1.15
C LEU A 58 -6.15 11.36 0.58
N LEU A 59 -6.23 11.14 -0.73
CA LEU A 59 -5.21 10.43 -1.51
C LEU A 59 -4.30 11.44 -2.20
N ILE A 60 -2.98 11.26 -2.10
CA ILE A 60 -1.97 11.93 -2.92
C ILE A 60 -1.32 10.91 -3.83
N ALA A 61 -1.41 11.12 -5.14
CA ALA A 61 -0.87 10.21 -6.15
C ALA A 61 -0.03 10.98 -7.20
N PRO A 62 0.98 10.33 -7.81
CA PRO A 62 1.95 11.00 -8.69
C PRO A 62 1.40 11.30 -10.09
N SER A 63 0.24 10.74 -10.45
CA SER A 63 -0.43 10.98 -11.73
C SER A 63 -1.92 10.67 -11.64
N ASP A 64 -2.70 11.21 -12.58
CA ASP A 64 -4.14 10.92 -12.72
C ASP A 64 -4.43 9.42 -12.93
N GLU A 65 -3.51 8.70 -13.56
CA GLU A 65 -3.67 7.27 -13.83
C GLU A 65 -3.60 6.45 -12.54
N VAL A 66 -2.59 6.71 -11.71
CA VAL A 66 -2.45 6.08 -10.39
C VAL A 66 -3.59 6.50 -9.48
N ALA A 67 -3.94 7.79 -9.47
CA ALA A 67 -5.05 8.34 -8.69
C ALA A 67 -6.37 7.62 -8.98
N ARG A 68 -6.75 7.51 -10.27
CA ARG A 68 -7.98 6.81 -10.69
C ARG A 68 -7.94 5.33 -10.32
N PHE A 69 -6.79 4.68 -10.47
CA PHE A 69 -6.65 3.27 -10.10
C PHE A 69 -6.90 3.06 -8.61
N VAL A 70 -6.22 3.81 -7.74
CA VAL A 70 -6.34 3.66 -6.29
C VAL A 70 -7.74 4.06 -5.81
N ALA A 71 -8.29 5.16 -6.31
CA ALA A 71 -9.65 5.62 -5.99
C ALA A 71 -10.77 4.69 -6.51
N SER A 72 -10.48 3.82 -7.49
CA SER A 72 -11.42 2.77 -7.89
C SER A 72 -11.45 1.57 -6.93
N THR A 73 -10.43 1.43 -6.08
CA THR A 73 -10.35 0.39 -5.04
C THR A 73 -10.89 0.92 -3.70
N TYR A 74 -10.44 2.10 -3.28
CA TYR A 74 -10.74 2.68 -1.98
C TYR A 74 -11.52 3.98 -2.12
N ARG A 75 -12.35 4.29 -1.12
CA ARG A 75 -13.07 5.57 -1.05
C ARG A 75 -12.20 6.61 -0.35
N PHE A 76 -12.05 7.74 -1.02
CA PHE A 76 -11.41 8.95 -0.50
C PHE A 76 -12.40 10.10 -0.64
N ASP A 77 -12.35 11.04 0.30
CA ASP A 77 -13.15 12.26 0.27
C ASP A 77 -12.51 13.29 -0.67
N SER A 78 -11.19 13.23 -0.83
CA SER A 78 -10.43 14.08 -1.76
C SER A 78 -9.27 13.31 -2.40
N VAL A 79 -8.88 13.74 -3.60
CA VAL A 79 -7.75 13.20 -4.35
C VAL A 79 -6.93 14.37 -4.89
N GLU A 80 -5.63 14.35 -4.60
CA GLU A 80 -4.66 15.33 -5.08
C GLU A 80 -3.62 14.62 -5.96
N VAL A 81 -3.37 15.20 -7.14
CA VAL A 81 -2.29 14.75 -8.02
C VAL A 81 -1.09 15.66 -7.81
N ALA A 82 -0.05 15.14 -7.17
CA ALA A 82 1.17 15.88 -6.84
C ALA A 82 2.37 14.92 -6.80
N PRO A 83 3.61 15.42 -6.91
CA PRO A 83 4.80 14.58 -6.75
C PRO A 83 4.79 13.83 -5.42
N VAL A 84 5.05 12.53 -5.50
CA VAL A 84 5.21 11.64 -4.34
C VAL A 84 6.58 10.97 -4.43
N GLU A 85 7.46 11.32 -3.51
CA GLU A 85 8.80 10.76 -3.41
C GLU A 85 8.95 9.99 -2.09
N VAL A 86 9.32 8.71 -2.20
CA VAL A 86 9.59 7.84 -1.05
C VAL A 86 10.97 7.19 -1.20
N ILE A 87 11.90 7.62 -0.36
CA ILE A 87 13.28 7.13 -0.36
C ILE A 87 13.45 6.12 0.78
N ARG A 88 13.64 4.85 0.40
CA ARG A 88 13.98 3.75 1.33
C ARG A 88 15.50 3.65 1.53
N ARG A 89 15.93 3.67 2.79
CA ARG A 89 17.29 3.35 3.29
C ARG A 89 17.17 2.32 4.42
N PRO A 90 18.14 1.43 4.69
CA PRO A 90 17.97 0.26 5.57
C PRO A 90 17.13 0.46 6.84
N GLU A 91 17.34 1.54 7.57
CA GLU A 91 16.65 1.86 8.83
C GLU A 91 15.81 3.14 8.76
N ARG A 92 15.61 3.71 7.56
CA ARG A 92 14.97 5.01 7.39
C ARG A 92 14.11 5.10 6.13
N VAL A 93 12.95 5.73 6.23
CA VAL A 93 12.10 6.06 5.09
C VAL A 93 11.84 7.55 5.11
N ALA A 94 12.25 8.25 4.06
CA ALA A 94 11.92 9.66 3.85
C ALA A 94 10.78 9.78 2.85
N VAL A 95 9.80 10.62 3.15
CA VAL A 95 8.56 10.80 2.38
C VAL A 95 8.33 12.28 2.12
N VAL A 96 8.09 12.62 0.86
CA VAL A 96 7.61 13.94 0.44
C VAL A 96 6.42 13.72 -0.49
N ALA A 97 5.24 14.21 -0.12
CA ALA A 97 4.02 14.01 -0.90
C ALA A 97 3.12 15.24 -0.76
N GLY A 98 3.12 16.11 -1.76
CA GLY A 98 2.44 17.40 -1.68
C GLY A 98 2.85 18.17 -0.41
N PRO A 99 1.90 18.51 0.50
CA PRO A 99 2.22 19.22 1.73
C PRO A 99 2.70 18.32 2.89
N LEU A 100 2.75 16.99 2.71
CA LEU A 100 3.32 16.06 3.68
C LEU A 100 4.85 16.00 3.54
N ARG A 101 5.54 16.09 4.67
CA ARG A 101 6.94 15.65 4.83
C ARG A 101 6.99 14.70 6.01
N ALA A 102 7.57 13.52 5.83
CA ALA A 102 7.75 12.57 6.92
C ALA A 102 9.10 11.85 6.86
N ASP A 103 9.61 11.53 8.04
CA ASP A 103 10.81 10.76 8.28
C ASP A 103 10.50 9.64 9.26
N LEU A 104 10.67 8.41 8.82
CA LEU A 104 10.32 7.21 9.58
C LEU A 104 11.59 6.43 9.89
N ILE A 105 11.77 6.05 11.15
CA ILE A 105 12.83 5.12 11.56
C ILE A 105 12.24 3.72 11.62
N VAL A 106 12.84 2.82 10.84
CA VAL A 106 12.43 1.42 10.72
C VAL A 106 13.26 0.59 11.69
N GLY A 107 12.58 -0.06 12.63
CA GLY A 107 13.21 -0.93 13.60
C GLY A 107 13.72 -2.24 13.01
N PRO A 108 14.40 -3.05 13.84
CA PRO A 108 14.77 -4.40 13.45
C PRO A 108 13.53 -5.23 13.13
N ARG A 109 13.73 -6.28 12.33
CA ARG A 109 12.64 -7.18 11.94
C ARG A 109 11.93 -7.73 13.17
N SER A 110 10.61 -7.63 13.17
CA SER A 110 9.79 -8.17 14.25
C SER A 110 9.79 -9.71 14.24
N TRP A 111 9.32 -10.32 15.33
CA TRP A 111 9.06 -11.77 15.39
C TRP A 111 8.12 -12.23 14.26
N LEU A 112 7.10 -11.42 13.93
CA LEU A 112 6.20 -11.67 12.80
C LEU A 112 6.97 -11.64 11.47
N GLY A 113 7.84 -10.67 11.27
CA GLY A 113 8.67 -10.59 10.07
C GLY A 113 9.60 -11.79 9.91
N LEU A 114 10.18 -12.28 11.02
CA LEU A 114 10.99 -13.50 11.01
C LEU A 114 10.16 -14.72 10.60
N PHE A 115 8.94 -14.85 11.14
CA PHE A 115 8.01 -15.92 10.76
C PHE A 115 7.60 -15.83 9.29
N LEU A 116 7.27 -14.63 8.78
CA LEU A 116 6.91 -14.45 7.36
C LEU A 116 8.03 -14.88 6.42
N ARG A 117 9.29 -14.72 6.83
CA ARG A 117 10.45 -15.13 6.04
C ARG A 117 10.73 -16.63 6.04
N THR A 118 10.09 -17.43 6.90
CA THR A 118 10.18 -18.89 6.82
C THR A 118 9.42 -19.42 5.60
N VAL A 119 8.47 -18.64 5.08
CA VAL A 119 7.77 -18.93 3.83
C VAL A 119 8.60 -18.41 2.65
N PRO A 120 9.01 -19.26 1.70
CA PRO A 120 9.71 -18.81 0.50
C PRO A 120 8.93 -17.71 -0.21
N ARG A 121 9.61 -16.62 -0.62
CA ARG A 121 8.97 -15.45 -1.24
C ARG A 121 8.00 -15.80 -2.37
N PRO A 122 8.30 -16.74 -3.31
CA PRO A 122 7.34 -17.11 -4.36
C PRO A 122 6.01 -17.65 -3.84
N VAL A 123 6.03 -18.34 -2.69
CA VAL A 123 4.84 -18.85 -2.01
C VAL A 123 4.14 -17.71 -1.28
N ALA A 124 4.88 -16.90 -0.51
CA ALA A 124 4.31 -15.80 0.28
C ALA A 124 3.53 -14.78 -0.56
N VAL A 125 3.92 -14.56 -1.81
CA VAL A 125 3.27 -13.62 -2.75
C VAL A 125 2.27 -14.30 -3.71
N ALA A 126 2.04 -15.60 -3.57
CA ALA A 126 1.08 -16.32 -4.40
C ALA A 126 -0.36 -16.04 -3.96
N PRO A 127 -1.31 -15.77 -4.89
CA PRO A 127 -2.72 -15.56 -4.54
C PRO A 127 -3.35 -16.75 -3.82
N ALA A 128 -2.93 -17.96 -4.16
CA ALA A 128 -3.37 -19.19 -3.50
C ALA A 128 -2.95 -19.21 -2.02
N TRP A 129 -1.72 -18.78 -1.73
CA TRP A 129 -1.24 -18.64 -0.36
C TRP A 129 -2.01 -17.55 0.39
N ALA A 130 -2.15 -16.37 -0.21
CA ALA A 130 -2.93 -15.27 0.38
C ALA A 130 -4.38 -15.68 0.68
N ALA A 131 -5.01 -16.49 -0.18
CA ALA A 131 -6.35 -17.02 0.05
C ALA A 131 -6.39 -18.10 1.14
N LEU A 132 -5.34 -18.92 1.24
CA LEU A 132 -5.22 -19.99 2.24
C LEU A 132 -5.06 -19.44 3.66
N VAL A 133 -4.23 -18.39 3.83
CA VAL A 133 -3.95 -17.81 5.16
C VAL A 133 -4.98 -16.79 5.63
N ASP A 134 -5.87 -16.32 4.74
CA ASP A 134 -6.89 -15.29 5.06
C ASP A 134 -7.75 -15.62 6.29
N PRO A 135 -8.27 -16.86 6.47
CA PRO A 135 -9.08 -17.18 7.65
C PRO A 135 -8.29 -17.07 8.96
N LEU A 136 -7.01 -17.48 8.93
CA LEU A 136 -6.12 -17.41 10.09
C LEU A 136 -5.76 -15.95 10.40
N VAL A 137 -5.42 -15.15 9.38
CA VAL A 137 -5.11 -13.73 9.54
C VAL A 137 -6.30 -12.98 10.12
N ARG A 138 -7.52 -13.24 9.63
CA ARG A 138 -8.74 -12.60 10.13
C ARG A 138 -9.05 -12.96 11.59
N ALA A 139 -8.70 -14.16 12.02
CA ALA A 139 -8.91 -14.61 13.40
C ALA A 139 -7.93 -13.96 14.38
N VAL A 140 -6.70 -13.68 13.94
CA VAL A 140 -5.61 -13.16 14.79
C VAL A 140 -5.48 -11.64 14.73
N LEU A 141 -5.78 -11.02 13.58
CA LEU A 141 -5.64 -9.60 13.31
C LEU A 141 -7.00 -9.01 12.86
N PRO A 142 -7.84 -8.56 13.81
CA PRO A 142 -9.13 -7.98 13.49
C PRO A 142 -8.98 -6.82 12.49
N GLY A 143 -9.70 -6.89 11.36
CA GLY A 143 -9.68 -5.87 10.32
C GLY A 143 -8.67 -6.10 9.19
N VAL A 144 -7.73 -7.05 9.32
CA VAL A 144 -6.80 -7.41 8.25
C VAL A 144 -7.43 -8.48 7.35
N ARG A 145 -7.31 -8.29 6.03
CA ARG A 145 -7.72 -9.27 5.02
C ARG A 145 -6.57 -9.48 4.05
N THR A 146 -6.21 -10.73 3.79
CA THR A 146 -5.25 -11.09 2.74
C THR A 146 -5.95 -11.38 1.42
N ARG A 147 -7.29 -11.47 1.42
CA ARG A 147 -8.12 -11.50 0.21
C ARG A 147 -9.37 -10.63 0.37
N GLY A 148 -9.68 -9.84 -0.65
CA GLY A 148 -10.83 -8.95 -0.67
C GLY A 148 -11.54 -8.88 -2.03
N SER A 149 -12.78 -8.39 -2.02
CA SER A 149 -13.40 -7.78 -3.19
C SER A 149 -13.14 -6.29 -3.12
N ALA A 150 -12.48 -5.74 -4.13
CA ALA A 150 -12.36 -4.31 -4.32
C ALA A 150 -13.58 -3.73 -5.04
N GLY A 151 -13.68 -2.40 -5.03
CA GLY A 151 -14.63 -1.69 -5.87
C GLY A 151 -14.61 -2.18 -7.34
N ALA A 152 -15.78 -2.12 -7.99
CA ALA A 152 -16.01 -2.53 -9.38
C ALA A 152 -15.83 -4.04 -9.69
N GLY A 153 -16.10 -4.92 -8.73
CA GLY A 153 -16.12 -6.38 -8.96
C GLY A 153 -14.73 -7.02 -9.06
N ARG A 154 -13.67 -6.28 -8.72
CA ARG A 154 -12.29 -6.77 -8.75
C ARG A 154 -11.96 -7.59 -7.50
N ARG A 155 -11.04 -8.53 -7.66
CA ARG A 155 -10.50 -9.35 -6.55
C ARG A 155 -9.10 -8.90 -6.22
N GLU A 156 -8.82 -8.74 -4.94
CA GLU A 156 -7.51 -8.34 -4.44
C GLU A 156 -6.94 -9.42 -3.53
N TRP A 157 -5.63 -9.58 -3.62
CA TRP A 157 -4.85 -10.49 -2.80
C TRP A 157 -3.62 -9.76 -2.29
N TYR A 158 -3.39 -9.83 -0.99
CA TYR A 158 -2.22 -9.25 -0.33
C TYR A 158 -1.32 -10.38 0.17
N GLY A 159 -0.09 -10.40 -0.33
CA GLY A 159 0.98 -11.25 0.20
C GLY A 159 1.94 -10.40 1.02
N ALA A 160 2.12 -10.74 2.29
CA ALA A 160 3.14 -10.14 3.14
C ALA A 160 4.30 -11.15 3.29
N TRP A 161 5.53 -10.67 3.10
CA TRP A 161 6.75 -11.49 3.23
C TRP A 161 7.72 -10.97 4.30
N ASP A 162 7.51 -9.75 4.77
CA ASP A 162 8.34 -9.15 5.82
C ASP A 162 7.51 -8.18 6.67
N HIS A 163 7.97 -7.93 7.90
CA HIS A 163 7.35 -6.96 8.80
C HIS A 163 8.39 -6.34 9.74
N HIS A 164 8.45 -5.02 9.73
CA HIS A 164 9.28 -4.20 10.58
C HIS A 164 8.41 -3.18 11.32
N PRO A 165 8.61 -3.00 12.64
CA PRO A 165 7.95 -1.92 13.35
C PRO A 165 8.58 -0.58 12.95
N LEU A 166 7.78 0.47 12.92
CA LEU A 166 8.28 1.84 12.98
C LEU A 166 8.60 2.16 14.43
N VAL A 167 9.83 2.58 14.71
CA VAL A 167 10.31 2.88 16.08
C VAL A 167 10.30 4.38 16.38
N SER A 168 10.31 5.21 15.34
CA SER A 168 10.16 6.65 15.45
C SER A 168 9.56 7.21 14.16
N VAL A 169 8.76 8.27 14.31
CA VAL A 169 8.13 9.01 13.22
C VAL A 169 8.28 10.49 13.53
N SER A 170 8.72 11.26 12.53
CA SER A 170 8.57 12.72 12.50
C SER A 170 7.82 13.07 11.24
N ALA A 171 6.73 13.82 11.36
CA ALA A 171 5.88 14.16 10.22
C ALA A 171 5.33 15.57 10.35
N SER A 172 5.22 16.28 9.23
CA SER A 172 4.58 17.59 9.14
C SER A 172 3.61 17.65 7.97
N TRP A 173 2.51 18.37 8.16
CA TRP A 173 1.48 18.60 7.15
C TRP A 173 1.28 20.10 6.97
N GLN A 174 1.42 20.59 5.75
CA GLN A 174 1.33 22.03 5.43
C GLN A 174 2.26 22.89 6.31
N GLY A 175 3.40 22.33 6.71
CA GLY A 175 4.39 22.98 7.58
C GLY A 175 4.09 22.88 9.09
N ALA A 176 2.93 22.37 9.51
CA ALA A 176 2.63 22.12 10.90
C ALA A 176 3.14 20.73 11.32
N ASP A 177 3.84 20.65 12.46
CA ASP A 177 4.25 19.37 13.05
C ASP A 177 3.02 18.55 13.45
N LEU A 178 3.01 17.27 13.06
CA LEU A 178 1.93 16.34 13.38
C LEU A 178 2.13 15.68 14.75
N GLY A 179 3.31 15.87 15.36
CA GLY A 179 3.73 15.28 16.62
C GLY A 179 4.18 13.83 16.46
N ALA A 180 5.07 13.41 17.37
CA ALA A 180 5.63 12.06 17.46
C ALA A 180 4.77 11.15 18.34
#